data_AF-A0A7C5RLD5-F1
#
_entry.id   AF-A0A7C5RLD5-F1
#
_cell.length_a   1.000
_cell.length_b   1.000
_cell.length_c   1.000
_cell.angle_alpha   90.00
_cell.angle_beta   90.00
_cell.angle_gamma   90.00
#
_symmetry.space_group_name_H-M   'P 1'
#
loop_
_entity.id
_entity.type
_entity.pdbx_description
1 polymer ?
#
loop_
_entity_poly.entity_id
_entity_poly.type
_entity_poly.pdbx_seq_one_letter_code
_entity_poly.pdbx_strand_id
1 'polypeptide(L)' 'MLNGENKLIIGIDEAGRGAIAGPLVTCSFVNIKKIPSFVKDSKILTEEKREEIFKYFLDNNYSFGIGVVSPSY' A
#
# COMPACT_ATOMS: atom_id res chain seq x y z
N MET A 1 21.46 8.04 -21.04
CA MET A 1 21.49 6.79 -20.24
C MET A 1 22.01 7.18 -18.86
N LEU A 2 21.16 7.14 -17.83
CA LEU A 2 21.59 7.43 -16.46
C LEU A 2 22.16 6.15 -15.86
N ASN A 3 23.43 6.20 -15.50
CA ASN A 3 24.24 5.10 -14.98
C ASN A 3 23.75 4.64 -13.59
N GLY A 4 23.48 3.35 -13.43
CA GLY A 4 24.06 2.50 -12.38
C GLY A 4 23.82 2.75 -10.88
N GLU A 5 22.98 3.66 -10.41
CA GLU A 5 22.74 3.85 -8.96
C GLU A 5 21.35 3.37 -8.53
N ASN A 6 21.27 2.67 -7.39
CA ASN A 6 20.07 2.05 -6.80
C ASN A 6 18.85 2.98 -6.82
N LYS A 7 18.02 2.88 -7.86
CA LYS A 7 16.75 3.63 -7.92
C LYS A 7 15.78 3.03 -6.90
N LEU A 8 15.46 3.82 -5.88
CA LEU A 8 14.41 3.48 -4.93
C LEU A 8 13.06 3.59 -5.63
N ILE A 9 12.41 2.45 -5.87
CA ILE A 9 11.06 2.42 -6.43
C ILE A 9 10.06 2.48 -5.27
N ILE A 10 9.09 3.38 -5.38
CA ILE A 10 8.03 3.56 -4.40
C ILE A 10 6.69 3.42 -5.12
N GLY A 11 5.82 2.54 -4.61
CA GLY A 11 4.42 2.46 -5.01
C GLY A 11 3.55 3.18 -3.99
N ILE A 12 2.58 3.98 -4.44
CA ILE A 12 1.67 4.75 -3.59
C ILE A 12 0.25 4.52 -4.07
N ASP A 13 -0.68 4.37 -3.13
CA ASP A 13 -2.12 4.27 -3.42
C ASP A 13 -2.95 4.90 -2.28
N GLU A 14 -4.22 5.22 -2.56
CA GLU A 14 -5.15 5.80 -1.61
C GLU A 14 -6.50 5.09 -1.52
N ALA A 15 -7.12 5.15 -0.34
CA ALA A 15 -8.47 4.68 -0.09
C ALA A 15 -9.29 5.77 0.61
N GLY A 16 -10.54 5.97 0.18
CA GLY A 16 -11.47 6.94 0.79
C GLY A 16 -11.70 8.23 0.00
N ARG A 17 -11.07 8.43 -1.16
CA ARG A 17 -11.20 9.67 -1.98
C ARG A 17 -12.65 10.06 -2.33
N GLY A 18 -13.57 9.09 -2.43
CA GLY A 18 -14.98 9.32 -2.75
C GLY A 18 -15.95 8.96 -1.61
N ALA A 19 -15.45 8.67 -0.41
CA ALA A 19 -16.30 8.34 0.71
C ALA A 19 -16.99 9.60 1.27
N ILE A 20 -18.28 9.48 1.62
CA ILE A 20 -19.05 10.58 2.22
C ILE A 20 -18.66 10.80 3.69
N ALA A 21 -18.13 9.77 4.35
CA ALA A 21 -17.68 9.80 5.73
C ALA A 21 -16.41 8.95 5.90
N GLY A 22 -15.65 9.26 6.96
CA GLY A 22 -14.40 8.59 7.26
C GLY A 22 -13.19 9.26 6.58
N PRO A 23 -11.97 8.94 7.05
CA PRO A 23 -10.75 9.61 6.60
C PRO A 23 -10.33 9.20 5.19
N LEU A 24 -9.49 10.02 4.58
CA LEU A 24 -8.65 9.60 3.45
C LEU A 24 -7.40 8.92 4.01
N VAL A 25 -7.10 7.72 3.53
CA VAL A 25 -5.91 6.96 3.91
C VAL A 25 -5.02 6.79 2.69
N THR A 26 -3.74 7.09 2.82
CA THR A 26 -2.70 6.83 1.80
C THR A 26 -1.69 5.83 2.33
N CYS A 27 -1.15 4.99 1.45
CA CYS A 27 -0.10 4.04 1.80
C CYS A 27 1.00 4.06 0.75
N SER A 28 2.25 4.01 1.18
CA SER A 28 3.43 3.88 0.31
C SER A 28 4.19 2.62 0.66
N PHE A 29 4.65 1.87 -0.35
CA PHE A 29 5.60 0.76 -0.18
C PHE A 29 6.90 1.06 -0.92
N VAL A 30 8.01 0.68 -0.29
CA VAL A 30 9.36 1.02 -0.77
C VAL A 30 10.14 -0.23 -1.18
N ASN A 31 10.90 -0.12 -2.26
CA ASN A 31 11.88 -1.12 -2.69
C ASN A 31 11.30 -2.53 -2.89
N ILE A 32 10.05 -2.62 -3.37
CA ILE A 32 9.45 -3.91 -3.67
C ILE A 32 10.11 -4.47 -4.94
N LYS A 33 11.09 -5.37 -4.76
CA LYS A 33 11.72 -6.09 -5.87
C LYS A 33 10.73 -7.03 -6.57
N LYS A 34 9.78 -7.58 -5.81
CA LYS A 34 8.74 -8.48 -6.30
C LYS A 34 7.50 -8.40 -5.42
N ILE A 35 6.36 -8.09 -6.02
CA ILE A 35 5.05 -8.18 -5.37
C ILE A 35 4.59 -9.64 -5.45
N PRO A 36 4.16 -10.27 -4.34
CA PRO A 36 3.60 -11.62 -4.39
C PRO A 36 2.38 -11.70 -5.32
N SER A 37 2.27 -12.77 -6.10
CA SER A 37 1.22 -12.92 -7.13
C SER A 37 -0.21 -12.99 -6.57
N PHE A 38 -0.36 -13.27 -5.28
CA PHE A 38 -1.64 -13.27 -4.58
C PHE A 38 -2.11 -11.86 -4.16
N VAL A 39 -1.23 -10.85 -4.25
CA VAL A 39 -1.59 -9.44 -4.06
C VAL A 39 -2.21 -8.96 -5.37
N LYS A 40 -3.54 -8.89 -5.38
CA LYS A 40 -4.35 -8.47 -6.53
C LYS A 40 -5.14 -7.20 -6.20
N ASP A 41 -5.81 -6.64 -7.20
CA ASP A 41 -6.70 -5.49 -7.02
C ASP A 41 -7.66 -5.73 -5.83
N SER A 42 -7.66 -4.78 -4.89
CA SER A 42 -8.36 -4.87 -3.61
C SER A 42 -9.88 -5.01 -3.76
N LYS A 43 -10.43 -4.65 -4.92
CA LYS A 43 -11.88 -4.75 -5.23
C LYS A 43 -12.35 -6.19 -5.42
N ILE A 44 -11.43 -7.14 -5.65
CA ILE A 44 -11.74 -8.56 -5.81
C ILE A 44 -11.59 -9.32 -4.48
N LEU A 45 -10.82 -8.77 -3.53
CA LEU A 45 -10.47 -9.45 -2.28
C LEU A 45 -11.53 -9.20 -1.20
N THR A 46 -11.79 -10.22 -0.37
CA THR A 46 -12.55 -10.05 0.88
C THR A 46 -11.73 -9.25 1.89
N GLU A 47 -12.39 -8.69 2.90
CA GLU A 47 -11.72 -8.00 4.00
C GLU A 47 -10.71 -8.89 4.73
N GLU A 48 -11.14 -10.09 5.12
CA GLU A 48 -10.28 -11.12 5.72
C GLU A 48 -9.04 -11.40 4.84
N LYS A 49 -9.21 -11.50 3.52
CA LYS A 49 -8.07 -11.76 2.63
C LYS A 49 -7.10 -10.58 2.56
N ARG A 50 -7.59 -9.34 2.65
CA ARG A 50 -6.73 -8.15 2.72
C ARG A 50 -5.95 -8.11 4.04
N GLU A 51 -6.58 -8.49 5.15
CA GLU A 51 -5.89 -8.58 6.45
C GLU A 51 -4.79 -9.65 6.45
N GLU A 52 -5.05 -10.83 5.88
CA GLU A 52 -4.03 -11.87 5.70
C GLU A 52 -2.83 -11.38 4.87
N ILE A 53 -3.09 -10.65 3.78
CA ILE A 53 -2.06 -10.08 2.93
C ILE A 53 -1.26 -9.01 3.68
N PHE A 54 -1.94 -8.15 4.44
CA PHE A 54 -1.26 -7.14 5.25
C PHE A 54 -0.37 -7.79 6.32
N LYS A 55 -0.86 -8.83 6.99
CA LYS A 55 -0.06 -9.63 7.94
C LYS A 55 1.16 -10.26 7.26
N TYR A 56 1.00 -10.79 6.06
CA TYR A 56 2.14 -11.29 5.28
C TYR A 56 3.21 -10.21 5.06
N PHE A 57 2.82 -8.96 4.74
CA PHE A 57 3.79 -7.88 4.58
C PHE A 57 4.52 -7.53 5.88
N LEU A 58 3.82 -7.55 7.01
CA LEU A 58 4.42 -7.36 8.35
C LEU A 58 5.43 -8.46 8.65
N ASP A 59 5.04 -9.72 8.50
CA ASP A 59 5.85 -10.88 8.84
C ASP A 59 7.11 -11.00 7.94
N ASN A 60 7.07 -10.41 6.73
CA ASN A 60 8.17 -10.44 5.76
C ASN A 60 8.98 -9.12 5.69
N ASN A 61 8.84 -8.24 6.68
CA ASN A 61 9.62 -7.00 6.80
C ASN A 61 9.57 -6.07 5.58
N TYR A 62 8.41 -5.96 4.94
CA TYR A 62 8.20 -4.95 3.90
C TYR A 62 8.23 -3.55 4.53
N SER A 63 8.92 -2.61 3.89
CA SER A 63 8.93 -1.20 4.32
C SER A 63 7.76 -0.45 3.70
N PHE A 64 6.88 0.09 4.55
CA PHE A 64 5.74 0.90 4.14
C PHE A 64 5.50 2.06 5.10
N GLY A 65 4.72 3.03 4.65
CA GLY A 65 4.28 4.18 5.43
C GLY A 65 2.79 4.45 5.19
N ILE A 66 2.08 4.89 6.23
CA ILE A 66 0.64 5.17 6.18
C ILE A 66 0.41 6.63 6.56
N GLY A 67 -0.34 7.35 5.73
CA GLY A 67 -0.85 8.68 6.03
C GLY A 67 -2.36 8.62 6.23
N VAL A 68 -2.87 9.32 7.24
CA VAL A 68 -4.31 9.40 7.52
C VAL A 68 -4.71 10.87 7.65
N VAL A 69 -5.71 11.29 6.87
CA VAL A 69 -6.27 12.65 6.90
C VAL A 69 -7.71 12.57 7.36
N SER A 70 -8.01 13.22 8.50
CA SER A 70 -9.37 13.32 9.03
C SER A 70 -10.28 14.12 8.07
N PRO A 71 -11.59 13.84 8.00
CA PRO A 71 -12.55 14.71 7.30
C PRO A 71 -12.56 16.16 7.82
N SER A 72 -12.12 16.35 9.06
CA SER A 72 -12.10 17.64 9.76
C SER A 72 -10.79 18.42 9.61
N TYR A 73 -9.88 17.97 8.74
CA TYR A 73 -8.57 18.61 8.53
C TYR A 73 -8.67 19.93 7.75
#